data_AF-A0A7S3F2C6-F1
#
_entry.id   AF-A0A7S3F2C6-F1
#
_cell.length_a   1.000
_cell.length_b   1.000
_cell.length_c   1.000
_cell.angle_alpha   90.00
_cell.angle_beta   90.00
_cell.angle_gamma   90.00
#
_symmetry.space_group_name_H-M   'P 1'
#
loop_
_entity.id
_entity.type
_entity.pdbx_description
1 polymer ?
#
loop_
_entity_poly.entity_id
_entity_poly.type
_entity_poly.pdbx_seq_one_letter_code
_entity_poly.pdbx_strand_id
1 'polypeptide(L)'
;MAENEAPAPTWFTVKYGDDLSLPFNADCWAVVLIDHIKQRCGYKDATEEFDVLEESGSQVHLPAVGKESATSVLAPKGVYILARLVEAEGGTTVEQLWTPPEGYVAPPPPAASKAPPSKKK
;
A
#
# COMPACT_ATOMS: atom_id res chain seq x y z
N MET A 1 -22.70 -27.74 -18.07
CA MET A 1 -22.82 -26.71 -17.02
C MET A 1 -21.45 -26.11 -16.91
N ALA A 2 -21.21 -24.96 -17.55
CA ALA A 2 -19.97 -24.23 -17.32
C ALA A 2 -20.15 -23.64 -15.92
N GLU A 3 -19.44 -24.20 -14.94
CA GLU A 3 -19.21 -23.52 -13.67
C GLU A 3 -18.59 -22.18 -14.06
N ASN A 4 -19.43 -21.16 -14.01
CA ASN A 4 -19.06 -19.77 -14.16
C ASN A 4 -18.29 -19.49 -12.89
N GLU A 5 -17.00 -19.86 -12.91
CA GLU A 5 -16.06 -19.63 -11.83
C GLU A 5 -15.92 -18.11 -11.78
N ALA A 6 -16.82 -17.49 -11.02
CA ALA A 6 -16.74 -16.07 -10.72
C ALA A 6 -15.31 -15.82 -10.29
N PRO A 7 -14.60 -14.84 -10.89
CA PRO A 7 -13.21 -14.61 -10.58
C PRO A 7 -13.09 -14.53 -9.07
N ALA A 8 -12.29 -15.43 -8.49
CA ALA A 8 -12.18 -15.52 -7.03
C ALA A 8 -11.91 -14.11 -6.48
N PRO A 9 -12.62 -13.69 -5.42
CA PRO A 9 -12.47 -12.34 -4.92
C PRO A 9 -10.99 -12.10 -4.60
N THR A 10 -10.45 -10.99 -5.10
CA THR A 10 -9.03 -10.67 -4.99
C THR A 10 -8.80 -10.09 -3.59
N TRP A 11 -8.50 -10.95 -2.62
CA TRP A 11 -8.18 -10.51 -1.27
C TRP A 11 -6.69 -10.21 -1.13
N PHE A 12 -6.35 -9.14 -0.42
CA PHE A 12 -4.99 -8.76 -0.08
C PHE A 12 -4.94 -8.27 1.37
N THR A 13 -3.74 -8.20 1.96
CA THR A 13 -3.55 -7.81 3.35
C THR A 13 -2.82 -6.48 3.42
N VAL A 14 -3.29 -5.53 4.22
CA VAL A 14 -2.62 -4.26 4.49
C VAL A 14 -2.11 -4.25 5.93
N LYS A 15 -0.80 -4.05 6.09
CA LYS A 15 -0.10 -3.84 7.36
C LYS A 15 -0.10 -2.35 7.72
N TYR A 16 -0.42 -1.99 8.96
CA TYR A 16 -0.47 -0.61 9.45
C TYR A 16 -0.22 -0.57 10.96
N GLY A 17 0.08 0.61 11.52
CA GLY A 17 0.31 0.80 12.95
C GLY A 17 1.41 -0.11 13.51
N ASP A 18 1.29 -0.48 14.79
CA ASP A 18 2.20 -1.39 15.49
C ASP A 18 1.88 -2.86 15.18
N ASP A 19 2.49 -3.41 14.11
CA ASP A 19 2.29 -4.80 13.66
C ASP A 19 0.83 -5.21 13.37
N LEU A 20 -0.06 -4.25 13.11
CA LEU A 20 -1.45 -4.56 12.76
C LEU A 20 -1.54 -4.92 11.28
N SER A 21 -2.45 -5.83 10.97
CA SER A 21 -2.78 -6.17 9.59
C SER A 21 -4.27 -6.42 9.40
N LEU A 22 -4.82 -5.97 8.28
CA LEU A 22 -6.22 -6.15 7.93
C LEU A 22 -6.36 -6.67 6.49
N PRO A 23 -7.21 -7.67 6.25
CA PRO A 23 -7.54 -8.13 4.91
C PRO A 23 -8.55 -7.17 4.26
N PHE A 24 -8.31 -6.83 3.00
CA PHE A 24 -9.17 -6.02 2.15
C PHE A 24 -9.47 -6.73 0.84
N ASN A 25 -10.61 -6.40 0.23
CA ASN A 25 -11.00 -6.91 -1.07
C ASN A 25 -10.66 -5.89 -2.16
N ALA A 26 -9.83 -6.29 -3.13
CA ALA A 26 -9.46 -5.48 -4.29
C ALA A 26 -10.52 -5.48 -5.40
N ASP A 27 -11.61 -6.25 -5.25
CA ASP A 27 -12.77 -6.25 -6.16
C ASP A 27 -13.65 -5.00 -5.98
N CYS A 28 -13.02 -3.82 -6.00
CA CYS A 28 -13.67 -2.52 -5.93
C CYS A 28 -12.81 -1.46 -6.62
N TRP A 29 -13.37 -0.26 -6.79
CA TRP A 29 -12.62 0.88 -7.33
C TRP A 29 -11.51 1.29 -6.38
N ALA A 30 -10.34 1.63 -6.91
CA ALA A 30 -9.19 2.05 -6.12
C ALA A 30 -9.52 3.21 -5.16
N VAL A 31 -10.30 4.21 -5.60
CA VAL A 31 -10.78 5.30 -4.73
C VAL A 31 -11.63 4.81 -3.55
N VAL A 32 -12.50 3.83 -3.76
CA VAL A 32 -13.35 3.26 -2.70
C VAL A 32 -12.51 2.44 -1.74
N LEU A 33 -11.53 1.71 -2.27
CA LEU A 33 -10.62 0.91 -1.47
C LEU A 33 -9.78 1.77 -0.53
N ILE A 34 -9.21 2.87 -1.02
CA ILE A 34 -8.43 3.81 -0.20
C ILE A 34 -9.31 4.41 0.89
N ASP A 35 -10.51 4.88 0.54
CA ASP A 35 -11.44 5.43 1.53
C ASP A 35 -11.78 4.39 2.60
N HIS A 36 -12.03 3.14 2.19
CA HIS A 36 -12.32 2.05 3.12
C HIS A 36 -11.11 1.70 4.00
N ILE A 37 -9.89 1.71 3.47
CA ILE A 37 -8.65 1.54 4.24
C ILE A 37 -8.51 2.68 5.25
N LYS A 38 -8.69 3.94 4.84
CA LYS A 38 -8.64 5.11 5.74
C LYS A 38 -9.65 4.96 6.87
N GLN A 39 -10.89 4.60 6.57
CA GLN A 39 -11.92 4.39 7.59
C GLN A 39 -11.58 3.24 8.55
N ARG A 40 -11.09 2.11 8.04
CA ARG A 40 -10.80 0.90 8.84
C ARG A 40 -9.54 1.05 9.70
N CYS A 41 -8.54 1.78 9.20
CA CYS A 41 -7.29 2.04 9.90
C CYS A 41 -7.38 3.25 10.85
N GLY A 42 -8.51 3.96 10.91
CA GLY A 42 -8.73 5.09 11.84
C GLY A 42 -8.27 6.45 11.31
N TYR A 43 -7.96 6.56 10.02
CA TYR A 43 -7.51 7.79 9.34
C TYR A 43 -8.62 8.47 8.54
N LYS A 44 -9.88 8.33 8.96
CA LYS A 44 -11.05 8.93 8.28
C LYS A 44 -10.95 10.46 8.21
N ASP A 45 -10.46 11.09 9.28
CA ASP A 45 -10.33 12.54 9.39
C ASP A 45 -9.00 13.07 8.83
N ALA A 46 -8.13 12.20 8.32
CA ALA A 46 -6.88 12.61 7.72
C ALA A 46 -7.13 13.26 6.36
N THR A 47 -6.74 14.52 6.22
CA THR A 47 -6.77 15.26 4.95
C THR A 47 -5.66 14.82 3.99
N GLU A 48 -4.67 14.10 4.51
CA GLU A 48 -3.57 13.52 3.74
C GLU A 48 -4.07 12.44 2.76
N GLU A 49 -3.37 12.31 1.64
CA GLU A 49 -3.56 11.18 0.73
C GLU A 49 -2.89 9.93 1.33
N PHE A 50 -3.45 8.77 1.03
CA PHE A 50 -2.90 7.50 1.50
C PHE A 50 -2.61 6.62 0.30
N ASP A 51 -1.49 5.92 0.39
CA ASP A 51 -1.05 4.95 -0.57
C ASP A 51 -0.77 3.63 0.13
N VAL A 52 -0.44 2.62 -0.67
CA VAL A 52 0.06 1.37 -0.16
C VAL A 52 1.38 1.04 -0.83
N LEU A 53 2.28 0.51 -0.02
CA LEU A 53 3.56 -0.01 -0.46
C LEU A 53 3.46 -1.52 -0.54
N GLU A 54 4.09 -2.13 -1.52
CA GLU A 54 4.30 -3.58 -1.51
C GLU A 54 5.27 -3.98 -0.39
N GLU A 55 5.32 -5.25 -0.01
CA GLU A 55 6.37 -5.75 0.90
C GLU A 55 7.79 -5.49 0.39
N SER A 56 7.96 -5.26 -0.91
CA SER A 56 9.22 -4.86 -1.54
C SER A 56 9.61 -3.39 -1.28
N GLY A 57 8.71 -2.58 -0.71
CA GLY A 57 8.87 -1.13 -0.58
C GLY A 57 8.55 -0.33 -1.85
N SER A 58 7.97 -0.98 -2.87
CA SER A 58 7.48 -0.32 -4.08
C SER A 58 6.13 0.35 -3.82
N GLN A 59 5.98 1.60 -4.23
CA GLN A 59 4.70 2.31 -4.15
C GLN A 59 3.76 1.86 -5.25
N VAL A 60 2.51 1.58 -4.90
CA VAL A 60 1.48 1.11 -5.85
C VAL A 60 0.82 2.29 -6.59
N HIS A 61 0.79 3.48 -5.99
CA HIS A 61 0.10 4.64 -6.56
C HIS A 61 -1.41 4.43 -6.71
N LEU A 62 -2.00 3.78 -5.71
CA LEU A 62 -3.44 3.50 -5.66
C LEU A 62 -4.33 4.75 -5.89
N PRO A 63 -4.05 5.94 -5.31
CA PRO A 63 -4.86 7.13 -5.59
C PRO A 63 -4.75 7.61 -7.04
N ALA A 64 -3.61 7.37 -7.71
CA ALA A 64 -3.43 7.72 -9.11
C ALA A 64 -4.30 6.87 -10.06
N VAL A 65 -4.68 5.66 -9.63
CA VAL A 65 -5.61 4.78 -10.36
C VAL A 65 -7.03 5.36 -10.40
N GLY A 66 -7.45 6.05 -9.35
CA GLY A 66 -8.75 6.72 -9.31
C GLY A 66 -9.93 5.73 -9.38
N LYS A 67 -10.69 5.81 -10.47
CA LYS A 67 -11.92 5.01 -10.67
C LYS A 67 -11.69 3.65 -11.33
N GLU A 68 -10.44 3.28 -11.59
CA GLU A 68 -10.13 1.95 -12.08
C GLU A 68 -10.22 0.88 -10.98
N SER A 69 -10.28 -0.38 -11.39
CA SER A 69 -10.30 -1.51 -10.47
C SER A 69 -8.96 -1.62 -9.73
N ALA A 70 -9.01 -1.78 -8.41
CA ALA A 70 -7.80 -1.93 -7.62
C ALA A 70 -7.00 -3.20 -7.97
N THR A 71 -7.68 -4.23 -8.48
CA THR A 71 -7.06 -5.46 -9.03
C THR A 71 -6.12 -5.22 -10.21
N SER A 72 -6.15 -4.03 -10.85
CA SER A 72 -5.24 -3.65 -11.93
C SER A 72 -3.81 -3.42 -11.42
N VAL A 73 -3.68 -2.95 -10.17
CA VAL A 73 -2.40 -2.61 -9.53
C VAL A 73 -2.07 -3.47 -8.31
N LEU A 74 -3.08 -4.14 -7.74
CA LEU A 74 -2.92 -5.03 -6.59
C LEU A 74 -2.89 -6.48 -7.03
N ALA A 75 -1.90 -7.20 -6.51
CA ALA A 75 -1.76 -8.63 -6.67
C ALA A 75 -2.71 -9.39 -5.72
N PRO A 76 -3.38 -10.45 -6.22
CA PRO A 76 -4.15 -11.35 -5.37
C PRO A 76 -3.26 -11.99 -4.30
N LYS A 77 -3.74 -11.99 -3.06
CA LYS A 77 -3.03 -12.48 -1.86
C LYS A 77 -1.71 -11.74 -1.59
N GLY A 78 -1.54 -10.56 -2.16
CA GLY A 78 -0.41 -9.68 -1.87
C GLY A 78 -0.50 -9.12 -0.45
N VAL A 79 0.66 -8.82 0.11
CA VAL A 79 0.78 -8.09 1.37
C VAL A 79 1.31 -6.70 1.05
N TYR A 80 0.64 -5.72 1.62
CA TYR A 80 0.88 -4.31 1.40
C TYR A 80 1.06 -3.62 2.75
N ILE A 81 1.71 -2.48 2.74
CA ILE A 81 2.02 -1.67 3.91
C ILE A 81 1.34 -0.32 3.70
N LEU A 82 0.52 0.11 4.64
CA LEU A 82 -0.12 1.40 4.59
C LEU A 82 0.93 2.51 4.66
N ALA A 83 0.83 3.47 3.76
CA ALA A 83 1.65 4.66 3.77
C ALA A 83 0.82 5.91 3.59
N ARG A 84 1.23 7.01 4.22
CA ARG A 84 0.67 8.34 3.97
C ARG A 84 1.52 9.09 2.97
N LEU A 85 0.86 9.82 2.09
CA LEU A 85 1.46 10.76 1.17
C LEU A 85 1.46 12.12 1.85
N VAL A 86 2.66 12.58 2.20
CA VAL A 86 2.90 13.90 2.78
C VAL A 86 3.41 14.80 1.67
N GLU A 87 2.61 15.82 1.32
CA GLU A 87 3.05 16.87 0.41
C GLU A 87 4.05 17.78 1.14
N ALA A 88 5.32 17.72 0.73
CA ALA A 88 6.38 18.61 1.23
C ALA A 88 6.78 19.62 0.14
N GLU A 89 7.44 20.73 0.53
CA GLU A 89 7.84 21.86 -0.34
C GLU A 89 8.82 21.55 -1.50
N GLY A 90 8.94 20.28 -1.91
CA GLY A 90 9.73 19.84 -3.06
C GLY A 90 9.28 18.51 -3.68
N GLY A 91 8.13 17.96 -3.27
CA GLY A 91 7.59 16.71 -3.79
C GLY A 91 6.72 15.94 -2.78
N THR A 92 6.02 14.93 -3.27
CA THR A 92 5.21 14.03 -2.44
C THR A 92 6.12 12.98 -1.78
N THR A 93 6.20 13.00 -0.46
CA THR A 93 6.94 12.00 0.33
C THR A 93 6.00 10.91 0.81
N VAL A 94 6.41 9.65 0.70
CA VAL A 94 5.63 8.51 1.19
C VAL A 94 6.18 8.11 2.56
N GLU A 95 5.37 8.26 3.60
CA GLU A 95 5.72 7.85 4.96
C GLU A 95 4.98 6.56 5.33
N GLN A 96 5.73 5.49 5.59
CA GLN A 96 5.13 4.20 5.94
C GLN A 96 4.54 4.31 7.36
N LEU A 97 3.24 4.00 7.49
CA LEU A 97 2.49 4.07 8.74
C LEU A 97 2.51 2.74 9.51
N TRP A 98 3.41 1.82 9.13
CA TRP A 98 3.58 0.53 9.79
C TRP A 98 4.92 0.50 10.52
N THR A 99 4.85 0.25 11.82
CA THR A 99 6.01 0.07 12.69
C THR A 99 6.29 -1.42 12.81
N PRO A 100 7.39 -1.91 12.22
CA PRO A 100 7.79 -3.30 12.38
C PRO A 100 8.08 -3.63 13.87
N PRO A 101 7.75 -4.85 14.34
CA PRO A 101 8.15 -5.30 15.66
C PRO A 101 9.69 -5.37 15.78
N GLU A 102 10.20 -5.16 16.99
CA GLU A 102 11.63 -5.18 17.30
C GLU A 102 12.23 -6.54 16.87
N GLY A 103 12.99 -6.55 15.77
CA GLY A 103 13.52 -7.78 15.14
C GLY A 103 13.00 -8.10 13.73
N TYR A 104 12.04 -7.35 13.19
CA TYR A 104 11.64 -7.48 11.80
C TYR A 104 12.72 -6.95 10.87
N VAL A 105 13.34 -7.86 10.11
CA VAL A 105 14.19 -7.52 8.97
C VAL A 105 13.25 -7.32 7.79
N ALA A 106 13.02 -6.07 7.40
CA ALA A 106 12.36 -5.79 6.14
C ALA A 106 13.11 -6.55 5.02
N PRO A 107 12.41 -7.30 4.15
CA PRO A 107 13.07 -7.90 3.01
C PRO A 107 13.80 -6.77 2.28
N PRO A 108 15.08 -6.98 1.88
CA PRO A 108 15.82 -5.93 1.20
C PRO A 108 14.98 -5.48 0.01
N PRO A 109 14.72 -4.17 -0.16
CA PRO A 109 14.00 -3.70 -1.35
C PRO A 109 14.73 -4.28 -2.56
N PRO A 110 14.03 -4.83 -3.56
CA PRO A 110 14.66 -5.38 -4.76
C PRO A 110 15.56 -4.27 -5.29
N ALA A 111 16.86 -4.52 -5.28
CA ALA A 111 17.89 -3.50 -5.38
C ALA A 111 17.49 -2.44 -6.40
N ALA A 112 17.03 -1.28 -5.91
CA ALA A 112 16.88 -0.10 -6.74
C ALA A 112 18.26 0.09 -7.34
N SER A 113 18.35 -0.15 -8.64
CA SER A 113 19.60 -0.06 -9.36
C SER A 113 20.14 1.36 -9.19
N LYS A 114 21.13 1.48 -8.30
CA LYS A 114 22.12 2.56 -8.19
C LYS A 114 21.55 3.96 -7.92
N ALA A 115 21.71 4.43 -6.69
CA ALA A 115 22.14 5.80 -6.43
C ALA A 115 23.38 5.76 -5.53
N PRO A 116 24.50 6.43 -5.89
CA PRO A 116 25.79 6.26 -5.24
C PRO A 116 25.81 6.86 -3.82
N PRO A 117 26.67 6.34 -2.92
CA PRO A 117 26.80 6.88 -1.57
C PRO A 117 27.36 8.31 -1.61
N SER A 118 26.56 9.27 -1.14
CA SER A 118 27.05 10.60 -0.77
C SER A 118 28.10 10.44 0.33
N LYS A 119 29.38 10.48 -0.07
CA LYS A 119 30.52 10.57 0.83
C LYS A 119 30.39 11.84 1.66
N LYS A 120 30.19 11.66 2.95
CA LYS A 120 30.48 12.65 4.00
C LYS A 120 31.99 12.91 3.99
N LYS A 121 32.42 14.14 3.74
CA LYS A 121 33.77 14.61 4.08
C LYS A 121 33.73 16.08 4.43
#